data_AF-A0AAX3NK88-F1
#
_entry.id   AF-A0AAX3NK88-F1
#
_cell.length_a   1.000
_cell.length_b   1.000
_cell.length_c   1.000
_cell.angle_alpha   90.00
_cell.angle_beta   90.00
_cell.angle_gamma   90.00
#
_symmetry.space_group_name_H-M   'P 1'
#
loop_
_entity.id
_entity.type
_entity.pdbx_description
1 polymer ?
#
loop_
_entity_poly.entity_id
_entity_poly.type
_entity_poly.pdbx_seq_one_letter_code
_entity_poly.pdbx_strand_id
1 'polypeptide(L)'
;MATASFPIPVLGNGQGDEGSVRVMARWKCSSTIFSGYLDLVKDTPHADGATYRSSLDQRDVLGPVTVSVFAVAVRPISDFRWSRQHEDYGDETFDVRTGDLLSVPTDFTFDPAKLYDPQNPPLNSIFKIVKDDRAKAKGVKVSYIEDEQIIITLPKTLFDRMQLIDSANLKLTALVLPVLVDAIAFIRANESQGDGEDLTDRQWCRTIKRLMDANDLNDDDRPLAIAQRLLANPIDGYAADVYAQQDNEEVQA
;
A
#
# COMPACT_ATOMS: atom_id res chain seq x y z
N MET A 1 0.02 -8.90 -1.33
CA MET A 1 0.59 -9.16 0.01
C MET A 1 2.05 -8.76 0.00
N ALA A 2 2.40 -7.66 0.66
CA ALA A 2 3.81 -7.37 0.95
C ALA A 2 4.23 -8.23 2.15
N THR A 3 5.31 -9.01 2.01
CA THR A 3 5.87 -9.82 3.09
C THR A 3 7.15 -9.14 3.53
N ALA A 4 7.25 -8.79 4.81
CA ALA A 4 8.46 -8.25 5.40
C ALA A 4 8.90 -9.17 6.54
N SER A 5 10.20 -9.45 6.61
CA SER A 5 10.82 -10.38 7.57
C SER A 5 12.00 -9.67 8.22
N PHE A 6 12.04 -9.62 9.55
CA PHE A 6 13.09 -8.90 10.28
C PHE A 6 13.53 -9.64 11.54
N PRO A 7 14.83 -9.64 11.87
CA PRO A 7 15.34 -10.17 13.12
C PRO A 7 15.06 -9.19 14.27
N ILE A 8 14.45 -9.68 15.35
CA ILE A 8 14.28 -8.93 16.61
C ILE A 8 15.28 -9.46 17.64
N PRO A 9 16.09 -8.60 18.30
CA PRO A 9 17.02 -9.05 19.33
C PRO A 9 16.30 -9.74 20.49
N VAL A 10 16.80 -10.90 20.91
CA VAL A 10 16.34 -11.62 22.10
C VAL A 10 16.56 -10.75 23.34
N LEU A 11 15.46 -10.42 24.02
CA LEU A 11 15.50 -10.03 25.43
C LEU A 11 16.07 -11.24 26.18
N GLY A 12 17.26 -11.05 26.76
CA GLY A 12 18.13 -12.03 27.42
C GLY A 12 17.58 -13.40 27.83
N ASN A 13 18.46 -14.41 27.73
CA ASN A 13 18.23 -15.78 28.18
C ASN A 13 17.53 -15.86 29.54
N GLY A 14 16.27 -16.32 29.54
CA GLY A 14 15.72 -17.09 30.65
C GLY A 14 14.74 -16.43 31.62
N GLN A 15 14.26 -15.20 31.42
CA GLN A 15 13.28 -14.58 32.33
C GLN A 15 12.07 -13.90 31.67
N GLY A 16 11.91 -14.03 30.35
CA GLY A 16 10.62 -13.85 29.71
C GLY A 16 9.86 -15.16 29.76
N ASP A 17 9.17 -15.45 30.86
CA ASP A 17 8.15 -16.50 30.91
C ASP A 17 7.29 -16.34 29.65
N GLU A 18 7.04 -17.42 28.88
CA GLU A 18 6.45 -17.42 27.52
C GLU A 18 5.06 -16.73 27.37
N GLY A 19 4.60 -15.98 28.36
CA GLY A 19 3.42 -15.12 28.29
C GLY A 19 3.50 -13.80 29.07
N SER A 20 4.65 -13.37 29.58
CA SER A 20 4.78 -12.12 30.37
C SER A 20 5.22 -10.90 29.55
N VAL A 21 5.90 -11.13 28.42
CA VAL A 21 6.31 -10.08 27.48
C VAL A 21 5.77 -10.39 26.10
N ARG A 22 5.34 -9.36 25.36
CA ARG A 22 4.87 -9.49 23.99
C ARG A 22 5.59 -8.49 23.09
N VAL A 23 6.08 -8.97 21.94
CA VAL A 23 6.49 -8.12 20.83
C VAL A 23 5.24 -7.60 20.14
N MET A 24 5.16 -6.29 19.97
CA MET A 24 4.09 -5.61 19.26
C MET A 24 4.67 -4.79 18.12
N ALA A 25 3.91 -4.64 17.04
CA ALA A 25 4.23 -3.72 15.97
C ALA A 25 3.03 -2.82 15.71
N ARG A 26 3.25 -1.50 15.79
CA ARG A 26 2.26 -0.49 15.44
C ARG A 26 2.60 0.05 14.07
N TRP A 27 1.62 0.14 13.18
CA TRP A 27 1.80 0.76 11.88
C TRP A 27 1.02 2.08 11.80
N LYS A 28 1.53 3.02 11.01
CA LYS A 28 0.87 4.27 10.67
C LYS A 28 1.14 4.60 9.21
N CYS A 29 0.08 4.93 8.48
CA CYS A 29 0.18 5.52 7.16
C CYS A 29 -0.14 7.01 7.27
N SER A 30 0.83 7.86 6.90
CA SER A 30 0.67 9.31 7.02
C SER A 30 -0.33 9.86 6.00
N SER A 31 -0.44 9.24 4.83
CA SER A 31 -1.29 9.70 3.74
C SER A 31 -2.76 9.31 3.88
N THR A 32 -3.07 8.19 4.55
CA THR A 32 -4.46 7.75 4.78
C THR A 32 -4.95 8.04 6.20
N ILE A 33 -4.06 8.52 7.10
CA ILE A 33 -4.34 8.76 8.52
C ILE A 33 -4.67 7.48 9.31
N PHE A 34 -4.75 6.32 8.64
CA PHE A 34 -4.94 5.04 9.30
C PHE A 34 -3.70 4.61 10.08
N SER A 35 -3.97 3.99 11.22
CA SER A 35 -2.96 3.36 12.06
C SER A 35 -3.58 2.21 12.83
N GLY A 36 -2.75 1.26 13.23
CA GLY A 36 -3.22 0.09 13.95
C GLY A 36 -2.06 -0.74 14.49
N TYR A 37 -2.40 -1.90 15.02
CA TYR A 37 -1.42 -2.92 15.41
C TYR A 37 -1.42 -4.03 14.36
N LEU A 38 -0.23 -4.57 14.09
CA LEU A 38 -0.05 -5.73 13.24
C LEU A 38 -0.22 -7.00 14.07
N ASP A 39 -0.94 -7.97 13.51
CA ASP A 39 -0.98 -9.33 14.03
C ASP A 39 0.31 -10.04 13.64
N LEU A 40 1.29 -10.04 14.55
CA LEU A 40 2.59 -10.65 14.33
C LEU A 40 2.52 -12.16 14.55
N VAL A 41 2.88 -12.93 13.53
CA VAL A 41 3.07 -14.39 13.59
C VAL A 41 4.56 -14.68 13.56
N LYS A 42 5.07 -15.39 14.58
CA LYS A 42 6.48 -15.82 14.62
C LYS A 42 6.71 -16.83 13.49
N ASP A 43 7.68 -16.55 12.63
CA ASP A 43 7.96 -17.32 11.41
C ASP A 43 9.20 -18.21 11.60
N THR A 44 10.38 -17.60 11.77
CA THR A 44 11.66 -18.32 11.88
C THR A 44 12.43 -17.90 13.13
N PRO A 45 12.77 -18.81 14.06
CA PRO A 45 13.66 -18.50 15.17
C PRO A 45 15.13 -18.43 14.71
N HIS A 46 15.90 -17.54 15.32
CA HIS A 46 17.34 -17.35 15.11
C HIS A 46 18.09 -17.52 16.43
N ALA A 47 19.43 -17.62 16.38
CA ALA A 47 20.25 -17.76 17.59
C ALA A 47 20.16 -16.54 18.53
N ASP A 48 19.92 -15.36 17.97
CA ASP A 48 19.87 -14.07 18.64
C ASP A 48 18.50 -13.39 18.50
N GLY A 49 17.50 -14.06 17.92
CA GLY A 49 16.25 -13.40 17.56
C GLY A 49 15.14 -14.30 17.04
N ALA A 50 14.10 -13.67 16.50
CA ALA A 50 13.11 -14.33 15.68
C ALA A 50 12.63 -13.39 14.57
N THR A 51 12.33 -13.97 13.42
CA THR A 51 11.57 -13.34 12.35
C THR A 51 10.08 -13.39 12.67
N TYR A 52 9.40 -12.28 12.44
CA TYR A 52 7.94 -12.19 12.47
C TYR A 52 7.40 -11.84 11.09
N ARG A 53 6.20 -12.33 10.82
CA ARG A 53 5.43 -12.06 9.60
C ARG A 53 4.09 -11.46 9.98
N SER A 54 3.63 -10.51 9.16
CA SER A 54 2.27 -9.98 9.26
C SER A 54 1.77 -9.55 7.87
N SER A 55 0.51 -9.18 7.78
CA SER A 55 -0.12 -8.65 6.57
C SER A 55 -0.93 -7.40 6.90
N LEU A 56 -1.04 -6.52 5.91
CA LEU A 56 -1.80 -5.29 6.00
C LEU A 56 -2.70 -5.19 4.77
N ASP A 57 -3.95 -4.74 4.95
CA ASP A 57 -4.85 -4.52 3.83
C ASP A 57 -4.36 -3.32 3.01
N GLN A 58 -4.20 -3.52 1.71
CA GLN A 58 -3.74 -2.46 0.81
C GLN A 58 -4.72 -1.29 0.77
N ARG A 59 -6.01 -1.50 1.08
CA ARG A 59 -7.02 -0.44 1.14
C ARG A 59 -6.77 0.56 2.26
N ASP A 60 -6.01 0.17 3.28
CA ASP A 60 -5.75 1.00 4.45
C ASP A 60 -4.48 1.84 4.31
N VAL A 61 -3.69 1.62 3.24
CA VAL A 61 -2.37 2.23 3.06
C VAL A 61 -2.16 2.83 1.67
N LEU A 62 -1.57 4.03 1.65
CA LEU A 62 -1.17 4.74 0.44
C LEU A 62 0.14 5.48 0.73
N GLY A 63 1.17 5.28 -0.09
CA GLY A 63 2.48 5.90 0.14
C GLY A 63 3.15 5.43 1.44
N PRO A 64 4.10 6.18 2.00
CA PRO A 64 4.98 5.71 3.07
C PRO A 64 4.23 5.22 4.33
N VAL A 65 4.48 3.97 4.70
CA VAL A 65 4.00 3.32 5.93
C VAL A 65 5.16 3.19 6.89
N THR A 66 5.00 3.72 8.10
CA THR A 66 5.96 3.53 9.19
C THR A 66 5.48 2.43 10.12
N VAL A 67 6.36 1.51 10.46
CA VAL A 67 6.11 0.43 11.42
C VAL A 67 7.08 0.59 12.58
N SER A 68 6.52 0.72 13.78
CA SER A 68 7.23 0.79 15.05
C SER A 68 7.12 -0.54 15.77
N VAL A 69 8.25 -1.21 16.00
CA VAL A 69 8.31 -2.50 16.69
C VAL A 69 8.87 -2.31 18.10
N PHE A 70 8.21 -2.88 19.10
CA PHE A 70 8.62 -2.76 20.50
C PHE A 70 8.17 -3.95 21.35
N ALA A 71 8.81 -4.14 22.50
CA ALA A 71 8.43 -5.12 23.51
C ALA A 71 7.68 -4.45 24.66
N VAL A 72 6.56 -5.04 25.07
CA VAL A 72 5.75 -4.57 26.20
C VAL A 72 5.50 -5.69 27.20
N ALA A 73 5.51 -5.36 28.49
CA ALA A 73 5.08 -6.27 29.53
C ALA A 73 3.56 -6.45 29.48
N VAL A 74 3.09 -7.69 29.32
CA VAL A 74 1.65 -8.03 29.35
C VAL A 74 1.21 -8.59 30.70
N ARG A 75 2.17 -8.80 31.60
CA ARG A 75 1.99 -9.15 33.01
C ARG A 75 3.07 -8.45 33.84
N PRO A 76 2.85 -8.24 35.16
CA PRO A 76 3.89 -7.73 36.03
C PRO A 76 5.08 -8.71 36.09
N ILE A 77 6.30 -8.16 36.15
CA ILE A 77 7.55 -8.92 36.29
C ILE A 77 8.32 -8.31 37.45
N SER A 78 8.36 -9.01 38.58
CA SER A 78 9.18 -8.62 39.72
C SER A 78 10.64 -8.99 39.49
N ASP A 79 11.54 -8.25 40.13
CA ASP A 79 12.97 -8.53 40.11
C ASP A 79 13.57 -8.64 38.70
N PHE A 80 13.05 -7.87 37.74
CA PHE A 80 13.49 -7.92 36.35
C PHE A 80 14.92 -7.39 36.21
N ARG A 81 15.74 -8.10 35.43
CA ARG A 81 17.14 -7.73 35.16
C ARG A 81 17.52 -8.01 33.71
N TRP A 82 18.27 -7.09 33.11
CA TRP A 82 18.81 -7.28 31.77
C TRP A 82 20.01 -8.24 31.82
N SER A 83 20.03 -9.25 30.93
CA SER A 83 21.21 -10.14 30.78
C SER A 83 22.51 -9.40 30.45
N ARG A 84 22.40 -8.23 29.80
CA ARG A 84 23.50 -7.32 29.47
C ARG A 84 23.29 -5.95 30.13
N GLN A 85 22.91 -5.94 31.41
CA GLN A 85 22.79 -4.73 32.21
C GLN A 85 24.16 -4.04 32.34
N HIS A 86 24.19 -2.72 32.24
CA HIS A 86 25.43 -1.95 32.41
C HIS A 86 25.96 -2.11 33.84
N GLU A 87 27.29 -2.14 33.99
CA GLU A 87 27.97 -2.41 35.27
C GLU A 87 27.61 -1.41 36.38
N ASP A 88 27.32 -0.16 36.01
CA ASP A 88 26.88 0.89 36.95
C ASP A 88 25.61 0.54 37.73
N TYR A 89 24.76 -0.34 37.18
CA TYR A 89 23.55 -0.80 37.86
C TYR A 89 23.81 -2.01 38.76
N GLY A 90 25.03 -2.56 38.78
CA GLY A 90 25.41 -3.67 39.65
C GLY A 90 24.38 -4.80 39.66
N ASP A 91 23.89 -5.12 40.86
CA ASP A 91 22.88 -6.15 41.11
C ASP A 91 21.44 -5.63 41.24
N GLU A 92 21.19 -4.37 40.88
CA GLU A 92 19.87 -3.78 40.93
C GLU A 92 18.87 -4.52 40.02
N THR A 93 17.64 -4.63 40.52
CA THR A 93 16.49 -5.20 39.83
C THR A 93 15.38 -4.16 39.71
N PHE A 94 14.48 -4.38 38.76
CA PHE A 94 13.38 -3.45 38.49
C PHE A 94 12.04 -4.17 38.58
N ASP A 95 11.05 -3.51 39.17
CA ASP A 95 9.67 -3.96 39.09
C ASP A 95 9.02 -3.43 37.82
N VAL A 96 8.72 -4.33 36.89
CA VAL A 96 8.05 -4.02 35.63
C VAL A 96 6.56 -4.25 35.79
N ARG A 97 5.76 -3.24 35.45
CA ARG A 97 4.30 -3.29 35.48
C ARG A 97 3.74 -3.67 34.11
N THR A 98 2.52 -4.20 34.10
CA THR A 98 1.78 -4.41 32.84
C THR A 98 1.65 -3.09 32.10
N GLY A 99 2.03 -3.08 30.82
CA GLY A 99 2.05 -1.90 29.95
C GLY A 99 3.39 -1.20 29.84
N ASP A 100 4.38 -1.55 30.69
CA ASP A 100 5.72 -0.96 30.60
C ASP A 100 6.43 -1.40 29.32
N LEU A 101 7.06 -0.44 28.64
CA LEU A 101 7.90 -0.69 27.48
C LEU A 101 9.25 -1.21 27.94
N LEU A 102 9.65 -2.36 27.39
CA LEU A 102 10.92 -3.01 27.67
C LEU A 102 11.97 -2.73 26.60
N SER A 103 11.58 -2.12 25.49
CA SER A 103 12.51 -1.72 24.44
C SER A 103 12.19 -0.32 23.93
N VAL A 104 13.21 0.35 23.42
CA VAL A 104 13.01 1.53 22.57
C VAL A 104 12.32 1.04 21.27
N PRO A 105 11.24 1.71 20.82
CA PRO A 105 10.63 1.40 19.54
C PRO A 105 11.66 1.49 18.42
N THR A 106 11.74 0.44 17.61
CA THR A 106 12.53 0.43 16.39
C THR A 106 11.61 0.70 15.23
N ASP A 107 11.83 1.82 14.55
CA ASP A 107 11.01 2.25 13.42
C ASP A 107 11.67 1.86 12.10
N PHE A 108 10.85 1.42 11.16
CA PHE A 108 11.23 1.35 9.76
C PHE A 108 10.09 1.84 8.87
N THR A 109 10.44 2.35 7.70
CA THR A 109 9.49 2.85 6.72
C THR A 109 9.60 2.00 5.47
N PHE A 110 8.45 1.63 4.91
CA PHE A 110 8.38 1.05 3.58
C PHE A 110 7.33 1.79 2.76
N ASP A 111 7.54 1.88 1.46
CA ASP A 111 6.50 2.30 0.53
C ASP A 111 5.83 1.02 -0.01
N PRO A 112 4.55 0.77 0.29
CA PRO A 112 3.80 -0.28 -0.37
C PRO A 112 3.67 0.10 -1.84
N ALA A 113 4.64 -0.33 -2.66
CA ALA A 113 4.55 -0.27 -4.11
C ALA A 113 3.17 -0.78 -4.52
N LYS A 114 2.40 0.04 -5.24
CA LYS A 114 1.05 -0.33 -5.66
C LYS A 114 1.16 -1.65 -6.42
N LEU A 115 0.59 -2.71 -5.87
CA LEU A 115 0.32 -3.99 -6.56
C LEU A 115 -0.73 -3.84 -7.69
N TYR A 116 -0.95 -2.62 -8.17
CA TYR A 116 -1.86 -2.34 -9.27
C TYR A 116 -1.07 -2.41 -10.57
N ASP A 117 -0.98 -3.62 -11.14
CA ASP A 117 -0.67 -3.78 -12.55
C ASP A 117 -1.95 -3.56 -13.35
N PRO A 118 -2.08 -2.48 -14.14
CA PRO A 118 -3.27 -2.24 -14.93
C PRO A 118 -3.63 -3.42 -15.86
N GLN A 119 -2.65 -4.23 -16.27
CA GLN A 119 -2.88 -5.39 -17.14
C GLN A 119 -3.21 -6.67 -16.38
N ASN A 120 -3.01 -6.70 -15.06
CA ASN A 120 -3.45 -7.77 -14.17
C ASN A 120 -4.18 -7.15 -12.97
N PRO A 121 -5.32 -6.46 -13.21
CA PRO A 121 -6.00 -5.72 -12.16
C PRO A 121 -6.59 -6.70 -11.13
N PRO A 122 -6.64 -6.34 -9.83
CA PRO A 122 -7.32 -7.16 -8.83
C PRO A 122 -8.81 -7.33 -9.16
N LEU A 123 -9.42 -8.40 -8.65
CA LEU A 123 -10.82 -8.82 -8.93
C LEU A 123 -11.88 -7.72 -8.73
N ASN A 124 -11.57 -6.65 -7.97
CA ASN A 124 -12.48 -5.54 -7.68
C ASN A 124 -12.02 -4.20 -8.29
N SER A 125 -11.21 -4.22 -9.35
CA SER A 125 -10.75 -2.99 -10.00
C SER A 125 -11.88 -2.28 -10.74
N ILE A 126 -11.84 -0.94 -10.76
CA ILE A 126 -12.67 -0.10 -11.63
C ILE A 126 -12.42 -0.40 -13.10
N PHE A 127 -11.22 -0.85 -13.48
CA PHE A 127 -10.81 -1.02 -14.87
C PHE A 127 -10.54 -2.49 -15.20
N LYS A 128 -10.90 -2.88 -16.42
CA LYS A 128 -10.52 -4.16 -17.03
C LYS A 128 -9.86 -3.91 -18.37
N ILE A 129 -8.58 -4.26 -18.48
CA ILE A 129 -7.84 -4.14 -19.73
C ILE A 129 -7.97 -5.45 -20.51
N VAL A 130 -8.50 -5.37 -21.72
CA VAL A 130 -8.72 -6.51 -22.61
C VAL A 130 -7.97 -6.34 -23.92
N LYS A 131 -7.65 -7.48 -24.53
CA LYS A 131 -6.92 -7.56 -25.80
C LYS A 131 -7.90 -7.70 -26.97
N ASP A 132 -7.66 -6.94 -28.03
CA ASP A 132 -8.33 -7.08 -29.32
C ASP A 132 -7.41 -7.81 -30.32
N ASP A 133 -7.76 -9.06 -30.62
CA ASP A 133 -6.98 -9.93 -31.52
C ASP A 133 -7.23 -9.64 -33.01
N ARG A 134 -8.09 -8.66 -33.37
CA ARG A 134 -8.32 -8.31 -34.77
C ARG A 134 -7.08 -7.66 -35.38
N ALA A 135 -6.60 -8.21 -36.51
CA ALA A 135 -5.36 -7.77 -37.18
C ALA A 135 -5.34 -6.29 -37.61
N LYS A 136 -6.51 -5.64 -37.76
CA LYS A 136 -6.64 -4.22 -38.14
C LYS A 136 -7.04 -3.31 -36.96
N ALA A 137 -7.08 -3.81 -35.73
CA ALA A 137 -7.39 -2.98 -34.57
C ALA A 137 -6.34 -1.88 -34.41
N LYS A 138 -6.79 -0.64 -34.20
CA LYS A 138 -5.95 0.53 -33.98
C LYS A 138 -6.53 1.38 -32.84
N GLY A 139 -5.64 2.04 -32.11
CA GLY A 139 -5.98 2.94 -31.02
C GLY A 139 -6.50 2.21 -29.78
N VAL A 140 -6.52 2.93 -28.65
CA VAL A 140 -7.16 2.48 -27.41
C VAL A 140 -8.65 2.79 -27.50
N LYS A 141 -9.51 1.86 -27.06
CA LYS A 141 -10.95 2.07 -26.96
C LYS A 141 -11.42 1.92 -25.52
N VAL A 142 -12.40 2.71 -25.13
CA VAL A 142 -13.02 2.67 -23.80
C VAL A 142 -14.50 2.37 -23.97
N SER A 143 -15.04 1.54 -23.08
CA SER A 143 -16.47 1.25 -23.00
C SER A 143 -16.94 1.39 -21.55
N TYR A 144 -18.05 2.11 -21.38
CA TYR A 144 -18.74 2.34 -20.10
C TYR A 144 -20.03 1.51 -19.96
N ILE A 145 -20.28 0.58 -20.89
CA ILE A 145 -21.54 -0.17 -21.01
C ILE A 145 -21.71 -1.22 -19.89
N GLU A 146 -20.62 -1.73 -19.32
CA GLU A 146 -20.68 -2.75 -18.26
C GLU A 146 -20.96 -2.11 -16.89
N ASP A 147 -21.71 -2.82 -16.04
CA ASP A 147 -22.06 -2.36 -14.69
C ASP A 147 -20.87 -2.37 -13.73
N GLU A 148 -20.03 -3.40 -13.85
CA GLU A 148 -19.00 -3.68 -12.86
C GLU A 148 -17.72 -2.87 -13.09
N GLN A 149 -17.26 -2.77 -14.35
CA GLN A 149 -15.93 -2.26 -14.70
C GLN A 149 -15.95 -1.45 -15.99
N ILE A 150 -15.04 -0.48 -16.10
CA ILE A 150 -14.73 0.24 -17.34
C ILE A 150 -13.79 -0.62 -18.19
N ILE A 151 -14.16 -0.89 -19.44
CA ILE A 151 -13.39 -1.76 -20.33
C ILE A 151 -12.43 -0.94 -21.18
N ILE A 152 -11.13 -1.20 -21.03
CA ILE A 152 -10.06 -0.62 -21.85
C ILE A 152 -9.61 -1.68 -22.85
N THR A 153 -9.92 -1.49 -24.13
CA THR A 153 -9.54 -2.43 -25.18
C THR A 153 -8.28 -1.95 -25.91
N LEU A 154 -7.24 -2.79 -25.91
CA LEU A 154 -5.98 -2.53 -26.59
C LEU A 154 -5.81 -3.44 -27.82
N PRO A 155 -5.28 -2.94 -28.95
CA PRO A 155 -4.82 -3.79 -30.04
C PRO A 155 -3.76 -4.78 -29.53
N LYS A 156 -3.80 -6.04 -29.99
CA LYS A 156 -2.85 -7.09 -29.59
C LYS A 156 -1.40 -6.62 -29.45
N THR A 157 -0.87 -5.95 -30.48
CA THR A 157 0.51 -5.49 -30.47
C THR A 157 0.81 -4.47 -29.37
N LEU A 158 -0.14 -3.62 -29.01
CA LEU A 158 0.02 -2.67 -27.91
C LEU A 158 -0.12 -3.37 -26.56
N PHE A 159 -1.10 -4.27 -26.41
CA PHE A 159 -1.28 -5.07 -25.21
C PHE A 159 0.00 -5.85 -24.86
N ASP A 160 0.55 -6.56 -25.84
CA ASP A 160 1.75 -7.38 -25.67
C ASP A 160 2.97 -6.51 -25.32
N ARG A 161 3.12 -5.32 -25.93
CA ARG A 161 4.22 -4.39 -25.62
C ARG A 161 4.11 -3.78 -24.22
N MET A 162 2.90 -3.48 -23.78
CA MET A 162 2.67 -2.94 -22.44
C MET A 162 3.03 -3.98 -21.35
N GLN A 163 2.97 -5.29 -21.65
CA GLN A 163 3.39 -6.33 -20.71
C GLN A 163 4.90 -6.33 -20.47
N LEU A 164 5.69 -5.80 -21.42
CA LEU A 164 7.15 -5.69 -21.31
C LEU A 164 7.60 -4.46 -20.52
N ILE A 165 6.67 -3.59 -20.12
CA ILE A 165 6.98 -2.41 -19.31
C ILE A 165 6.90 -2.82 -17.84
N ASP A 166 7.97 -2.61 -17.09
CA ASP A 166 7.99 -2.96 -15.65
C ASP A 166 7.46 -1.84 -14.75
N SER A 167 7.56 -0.57 -15.18
CA SER A 167 7.06 0.56 -14.39
C SER A 167 5.53 0.58 -14.36
N ALA A 168 4.96 0.30 -13.18
CA ALA A 168 3.53 0.42 -12.92
C ALA A 168 3.04 1.86 -13.09
N ASN A 169 3.86 2.86 -12.71
CA ASN A 169 3.54 4.28 -12.87
C ASN A 169 3.43 4.68 -14.35
N LEU A 170 4.30 4.13 -15.20
CA LEU A 170 4.19 4.34 -16.65
C LEU A 170 2.91 3.73 -17.21
N LYS A 171 2.56 2.50 -16.82
CA LYS A 171 1.29 1.88 -17.26
C LYS A 171 0.08 2.67 -16.78
N LEU A 172 0.09 3.12 -15.52
CA LEU A 172 -0.94 3.97 -14.94
C LEU A 172 -1.09 5.28 -15.71
N THR A 173 0.01 5.97 -15.97
CA THR A 173 0.02 7.26 -16.67
C THR A 173 -0.41 7.13 -18.13
N ALA A 174 0.02 6.06 -18.82
CA ALA A 174 -0.25 5.88 -20.24
C ALA A 174 -1.65 5.32 -20.54
N LEU A 175 -2.22 4.49 -19.66
CA LEU A 175 -3.48 3.79 -19.91
C LEU A 175 -4.60 4.22 -18.96
N VAL A 176 -4.35 4.22 -17.66
CA VAL A 176 -5.42 4.37 -16.67
C VAL A 176 -5.78 5.82 -16.43
N LEU A 177 -4.79 6.71 -16.34
CA LEU A 177 -5.00 8.13 -16.10
C LEU A 177 -5.90 8.77 -17.18
N PRO A 178 -5.65 8.61 -18.50
CA PRO A 178 -6.50 9.20 -19.52
C PRO A 178 -7.93 8.66 -19.47
N VAL A 179 -8.10 7.38 -19.16
CA VAL A 179 -9.42 6.74 -19.07
C VAL A 179 -10.17 7.20 -17.82
N LEU A 180 -9.50 7.37 -16.69
CA LEU A 180 -10.13 7.90 -15.48
C LEU A 180 -10.56 9.35 -15.66
N VAL A 181 -9.76 10.17 -16.36
CA VAL A 181 -10.12 11.54 -16.74
C VAL A 181 -11.39 11.55 -17.58
N ASP A 182 -11.44 10.69 -18.60
CA ASP A 182 -12.61 10.55 -19.48
C ASP A 182 -13.84 10.04 -18.71
N ALA A 183 -13.67 9.07 -17.81
CA ALA A 183 -14.73 8.52 -16.98
C ALA A 183 -15.35 9.57 -16.04
N ILE A 184 -14.53 10.41 -15.40
CA ILE A 184 -15.02 11.50 -14.54
C ILE A 184 -15.78 12.53 -15.38
N ALA A 185 -15.28 12.87 -16.56
CA ALA A 185 -15.97 13.77 -17.49
C ALA A 185 -17.31 13.17 -17.95
N PHE A 186 -17.36 11.87 -18.23
CA PHE A 186 -18.55 11.13 -18.61
C PHE A 186 -19.60 11.12 -17.49
N ILE A 187 -19.20 10.87 -16.23
CA ILE A 187 -20.10 10.93 -15.07
C ILE A 187 -20.78 12.30 -14.99
N ARG A 188 -19.98 13.38 -15.00
CA ARG A 188 -20.49 14.75 -14.91
C ARG A 188 -21.42 15.12 -16.05
N ALA A 189 -21.09 14.71 -17.27
CA ALA A 189 -21.93 14.97 -18.43
C ALA A 189 -23.33 14.34 -18.25
N ASN A 190 -23.41 13.10 -17.76
CA ASN A 190 -24.68 12.43 -17.52
C ASN A 190 -25.48 13.06 -16.36
N GLU A 191 -24.81 13.48 -15.29
CA GLU A 191 -25.47 14.13 -14.14
C GLU A 191 -26.02 15.51 -14.49
N SER A 192 -25.29 16.27 -15.31
CA SER A 192 -25.69 17.62 -15.70
C SER A 192 -26.88 17.65 -16.68
N GLN A 193 -27.13 16.57 -17.43
CA GLN A 193 -28.11 16.57 -18.52
C GLN A 193 -29.53 16.15 -18.13
N GLY A 194 -29.79 15.65 -16.91
CA GLY A 194 -31.13 15.36 -16.37
C GLY A 194 -31.92 14.23 -17.05
N ASP A 195 -31.69 14.00 -18.34
CA ASP A 195 -32.19 12.89 -19.18
C ASP A 195 -31.07 11.90 -19.55
N GLY A 196 -29.90 12.01 -18.91
CA GLY A 196 -28.76 11.12 -19.10
C GLY A 196 -29.02 9.71 -18.57
N GLU A 197 -28.15 8.76 -18.94
CA GLU A 197 -28.19 7.43 -18.34
C GLU A 197 -27.96 7.53 -16.83
N ASP A 198 -28.80 6.88 -16.02
CA ASP A 198 -28.58 6.83 -14.58
C ASP A 198 -27.36 5.93 -14.27
N LEU A 199 -26.23 6.58 -14.02
CA LEU A 199 -24.98 5.91 -13.70
C LEU A 199 -24.87 5.52 -12.22
N THR A 200 -25.84 5.88 -11.36
CA THR A 200 -25.76 5.62 -9.92
C THR A 200 -25.80 4.12 -9.58
N ASP A 201 -26.37 3.31 -10.47
CA ASP A 201 -26.42 1.86 -10.33
C ASP A 201 -25.14 1.15 -10.78
N ARG A 202 -24.28 1.83 -11.55
CA ARG A 202 -23.01 1.30 -12.05
C ARG A 202 -21.99 1.21 -10.90
N GLN A 203 -21.45 0.01 -10.65
CA GLN A 203 -20.51 -0.24 -9.55
C GLN A 203 -19.19 0.53 -9.71
N TRP A 204 -18.68 0.64 -10.93
CA TRP A 204 -17.48 1.42 -11.21
C TRP A 204 -17.69 2.90 -10.87
N CYS A 205 -18.87 3.46 -11.19
CA CYS A 205 -19.24 4.85 -10.91
C CYS A 205 -19.31 5.10 -9.39
N ARG A 206 -20.04 4.24 -8.67
CA ARG A 206 -20.10 4.30 -7.19
C ARG A 206 -18.72 4.23 -6.54
N THR A 207 -17.84 3.40 -7.08
CA THR A 207 -16.48 3.23 -6.55
C THR A 207 -15.65 4.49 -6.79
N ILE A 208 -15.73 5.10 -7.99
CA ILE A 208 -15.06 6.38 -8.27
C ILE A 208 -15.54 7.46 -7.30
N LYS A 209 -16.86 7.65 -7.15
CA LYS A 209 -17.43 8.65 -6.23
C LYS A 209 -17.01 8.42 -4.78
N ARG A 210 -17.10 7.18 -4.30
CA ARG A 210 -16.65 6.83 -2.95
C ARG A 210 -15.17 7.13 -2.74
N LEU A 211 -14.32 6.91 -3.75
CA LEU A 211 -12.91 7.25 -3.66
C LEU A 211 -12.68 8.77 -3.67
N MET A 212 -13.48 9.54 -4.41
CA MET A 212 -13.44 11.01 -4.36
C MET A 212 -13.81 11.53 -2.97
N ASP A 213 -14.93 11.04 -2.42
CA ASP A 213 -15.38 11.38 -1.06
C ASP A 213 -14.32 11.03 0.00
N ALA A 214 -13.73 9.83 -0.09
CA ALA A 214 -12.72 9.37 0.87
C ALA A 214 -11.38 10.15 0.79
N ASN A 215 -11.16 10.90 -0.28
CA ASN A 215 -9.96 11.73 -0.47
C ASN A 215 -10.29 13.24 -0.39
N ASP A 216 -11.47 13.61 0.13
CA ASP A 216 -11.95 14.99 0.25
C ASP A 216 -11.84 15.77 -1.09
N LEU A 217 -12.12 15.10 -2.21
CA LEU A 217 -12.04 15.70 -3.55
C LEU A 217 -13.34 16.38 -3.92
N ASN A 218 -13.25 17.59 -4.48
CA ASN A 218 -14.41 18.33 -4.91
C ASN A 218 -14.85 17.87 -6.31
N ASP A 219 -16.14 17.59 -6.48
CA ASP A 219 -16.77 17.30 -7.77
C ASP A 219 -16.64 18.45 -8.79
N ASP A 220 -16.31 19.67 -8.37
CA ASP A 220 -16.07 20.80 -9.27
C ASP A 220 -14.61 20.88 -9.77
N ASP A 221 -13.67 20.13 -9.18
CA ASP A 221 -12.27 20.17 -9.58
C ASP A 221 -12.09 19.69 -11.03
N ARG A 222 -11.00 20.06 -11.70
CA ARG A 222 -10.76 19.58 -13.07
C ARG A 222 -10.60 18.04 -13.08
N PRO A 223 -11.18 17.31 -14.04
CA PRO A 223 -11.11 15.84 -14.08
C PRO A 223 -9.68 15.29 -14.02
N LEU A 224 -8.73 15.97 -14.66
CA LEU A 224 -7.30 15.63 -14.57
C LEU A 224 -6.75 15.74 -13.14
N ALA A 225 -7.12 16.77 -12.39
CA ALA A 225 -6.65 16.97 -11.03
C ALA A 225 -7.18 15.87 -10.09
N ILE A 226 -8.46 15.50 -10.24
CA ILE A 226 -9.07 14.39 -9.50
C ILE A 226 -8.39 13.08 -9.86
N ALA A 227 -8.27 12.77 -11.15
CA ALA A 227 -7.69 11.52 -11.62
C ALA A 227 -6.24 11.35 -11.16
N GLN A 228 -5.43 12.41 -11.19
CA GLN A 228 -4.07 12.37 -10.64
C GLN A 228 -4.07 12.06 -9.14
N ARG A 229 -4.89 12.75 -8.34
CA ARG A 229 -4.96 12.49 -6.88
C ARG A 229 -5.44 11.09 -6.56
N LEU A 230 -6.49 10.60 -7.23
CA LEU A 230 -7.01 9.23 -7.06
C LEU A 230 -5.97 8.17 -7.41
N LEU A 231 -5.12 8.44 -8.40
CA LEU A 231 -4.02 7.56 -8.79
C LEU A 231 -2.71 7.85 -8.02
N ALA A 232 -2.75 8.71 -7.00
CA ALA A 232 -1.59 9.15 -6.22
C ALA A 232 -0.45 9.73 -7.07
N ASN A 233 -0.80 10.65 -7.96
CA ASN A 233 0.10 11.43 -8.83
C ASN A 233 1.08 10.53 -9.60
N PRO A 234 0.58 9.66 -10.50
CA PRO A 234 1.41 8.65 -11.17
C PRO A 234 2.49 9.26 -12.07
N ILE A 235 2.35 10.52 -12.47
CA ILE A 235 3.35 11.27 -13.22
C ILE A 235 4.59 11.56 -12.35
N ASP A 236 4.38 11.99 -11.11
CA ASP A 236 5.46 12.24 -10.14
C ASP A 236 6.17 10.92 -9.80
N GLY A 237 5.39 9.85 -9.61
CA GLY A 237 5.92 8.51 -9.40
C GLY A 237 6.78 8.01 -10.57
N TYR A 238 6.35 8.23 -11.82
CA TYR A 238 7.17 7.91 -12.99
C TYR A 238 8.47 8.71 -13.04
N ALA A 239 8.43 10.00 -12.73
CA ALA A 239 9.65 10.81 -12.69
C ALA A 239 10.65 10.23 -11.67
N ALA A 240 10.18 9.86 -10.48
CA ALA A 240 11.01 9.22 -9.47
C ALA A 240 11.58 7.86 -9.92
N ASP A 241 10.78 7.02 -10.59
CA ASP A 241 11.23 5.73 -11.15
C ASP A 241 12.42 5.93 -12.12
N VAL A 242 12.33 6.95 -12.99
CA VAL A 242 13.38 7.25 -13.98
C VAL A 242 14.66 7.76 -13.31
N TYR A 243 14.55 8.66 -12.32
CA TYR A 243 15.72 9.14 -11.57
C TYR A 243 16.44 7.98 -10.85
N ALA A 244 15.68 7.08 -10.21
CA ALA A 244 16.27 5.93 -9.51
C ALA A 244 16.98 4.92 -10.44
N GLN A 245 16.54 4.82 -11.70
CA GLN A 245 17.22 3.99 -12.70
C GLN A 245 18.55 4.59 -13.14
N GLN A 246 18.62 5.92 -13.32
CA GLN A 246 19.85 6.62 -13.72
C GLN A 246 20.92 6.58 -12.63
N ASP A 247 20.54 6.79 -11.36
CA ASP A 247 21.49 6.71 -10.24
C ASP A 247 22.10 5.31 -10.09
N ASN A 248 21.33 4.24 -10.34
CA ASN A 248 21.83 2.87 -10.29
C ASN A 248 22.80 2.53 -11.43
N GLU A 249 22.65 3.15 -12.61
CA GLU A 249 23.56 2.97 -13.74
C GLU A 249 24.87 3.75 -13.54
N GLU A 250 24.84 4.93 -12.92
CA GLU A 250 26.05 5.71 -12.61
C GLU A 250 26.90 5.11 -11.48
N VAL A 251 26.29 4.44 -10.50
CA VAL A 251 27.02 3.76 -9.41
C VAL A 251 27.69 2.45 -9.86
N GLN A 252 27.27 1.90 -11.01
CA GLN A 252 27.81 0.66 -11.58
C GLN A 252 28.83 0.87 -12.71
N ALA A 253 29.10 2.12 -13.11
CA ALA A 253 30.08 2.51 -14.13
C ALA A 253 31.42 2.97 -13.51
#